data_AF-A0A1B6G9F5-F1
#
_entry.id   AF-A0A1B6G9F5-F1
#
_cell.length_a   1.000
_cell.length_b   1.000
_cell.length_c   1.000
_cell.angle_alpha   90.00
_cell.angle_beta   90.00
_cell.angle_gamma   90.00
#
_symmetry.space_group_name_H-M   'P 1'
#
loop_
_entity.id
_entity.type
_entity.pdbx_description
1 polymer ?
#
loop_
_entity_poly.entity_id
_entity_poly.type
_entity_poly.pdbx_seq_one_letter_code
_entity_poly.pdbx_strand_id
1 'polypeptide(L)'
;MSSQRGNTSRTRPQKHQNTRVFKNNLHDKSKKTQIINKITVTDTCDRCKAIIEWKIKYKKYKQLKNAKTCIKCSNKTVKQSYHTICGVCVQNLKVCAKCGTKDFSNNSAPLLKGEGEQSNQDSELSDEDLDSSDSS
;
A
#
# COMPACT_ATOMS: atom_id res chain seq x y z
N MET A 1 -9.09 9.58 50.22
CA MET A 1 -8.89 9.37 48.77
C MET A 1 -7.87 8.26 48.59
N SER A 2 -8.25 7.11 48.01
CA SER A 2 -7.33 5.97 47.81
C SER A 2 -6.33 6.27 46.69
N SER A 3 -5.04 6.16 47.00
CA SER A 3 -3.89 6.37 46.11
C SER A 3 -3.31 5.07 45.56
N GLN A 4 -3.99 3.94 45.75
CA GLN A 4 -3.47 2.64 45.33
C GLN A 4 -3.56 2.47 43.81
N ARG A 5 -2.40 2.33 43.16
CA ARG A 5 -2.31 1.92 41.75
C ARG A 5 -2.91 0.52 41.63
N GLY A 6 -4.04 0.42 40.94
CA GLY A 6 -4.84 -0.80 40.85
C GLY A 6 -4.01 -2.02 40.43
N ASN A 7 -4.21 -3.11 41.19
CA ASN A 7 -3.78 -4.50 40.98
C ASN A 7 -3.16 -4.79 39.59
N THR A 8 -1.83 -4.74 39.50
CA THR A 8 -1.05 -4.83 38.24
C THR A 8 -0.95 -6.25 37.67
N SER A 9 -1.47 -7.26 38.38
CA SER A 9 -1.60 -8.63 37.90
C SER A 9 -3.06 -9.07 37.97
N ARG A 10 -3.71 -9.15 36.80
CA ARG A 10 -5.09 -9.60 36.71
C ARG A 10 -5.11 -11.13 36.63
N THR A 11 -5.54 -11.80 37.70
CA THR A 11 -5.55 -13.28 37.78
C THR A 11 -6.55 -13.95 36.83
N ARG A 12 -7.62 -13.24 36.44
CA ARG A 12 -8.72 -13.79 35.63
C ARG A 12 -8.77 -13.15 34.24
N PRO A 13 -8.93 -13.94 33.17
CA PRO A 13 -9.08 -13.40 31.82
C PRO A 13 -10.30 -12.49 31.70
N GLN A 14 -10.32 -11.66 30.65
CA GLN A 14 -11.46 -10.81 30.34
C GLN A 14 -12.72 -11.66 30.14
N LYS A 15 -13.80 -11.33 30.87
CA LYS A 15 -15.07 -12.10 30.85
C LYS A 15 -15.69 -12.18 29.46
N HIS A 16 -15.53 -11.13 28.66
CA HIS A 16 -16.07 -11.02 27.31
C HIS A 16 -14.90 -10.91 26.34
N GLN A 17 -14.51 -12.05 25.77
CA GLN A 17 -13.49 -12.10 24.72
C GLN A 17 -14.15 -12.08 23.34
N ASN A 18 -13.47 -11.47 22.36
CA ASN A 18 -13.96 -11.50 20.98
C ASN A 18 -13.82 -12.91 20.42
N THR A 19 -14.94 -13.51 20.00
CA THR A 19 -14.97 -14.84 19.37
C THR A 19 -14.44 -14.84 17.94
N ARG A 20 -14.50 -13.68 17.27
CA ARG A 20 -14.06 -13.49 15.88
C ARG A 20 -13.19 -12.26 15.72
N VAL A 21 -12.18 -12.36 14.87
CA VAL A 21 -11.31 -11.22 14.52
C VAL A 21 -12.09 -10.21 13.69
N PHE A 22 -11.82 -8.93 13.89
CA PHE A 22 -12.38 -7.86 13.05
C PHE A 22 -11.98 -8.04 11.59
N LYS A 23 -12.96 -8.05 10.70
CA LYS A 23 -12.78 -8.11 9.25
C LYS A 23 -13.42 -6.88 8.61
N ASN A 24 -12.61 -6.10 7.90
CA ASN A 24 -13.04 -4.86 7.26
C ASN A 24 -14.22 -5.08 6.26
N ASN A 25 -14.16 -6.19 5.52
CA ASN A 25 -15.10 -6.53 4.45
C ASN A 25 -16.37 -7.25 4.91
N LEU A 26 -16.58 -7.46 6.22
CA LEU A 26 -17.69 -8.29 6.71
C LEU A 26 -19.05 -7.65 6.42
N HIS A 27 -19.17 -6.34 6.57
CA HIS A 27 -20.43 -5.61 6.41
C HIS A 27 -20.38 -4.51 5.35
N ASP A 28 -19.19 -4.01 5.04
CA ASP A 28 -19.00 -2.88 4.15
C ASP A 28 -18.09 -3.30 3.00
N LYS A 29 -18.71 -3.53 1.85
CA LYS A 29 -18.04 -3.94 0.61
C LYS A 29 -17.89 -2.78 -0.36
N SER A 30 -17.97 -1.53 0.12
CA SER A 30 -17.84 -0.35 -0.72
C SER A 30 -16.56 -0.37 -1.56
N LYS A 31 -16.63 0.14 -2.79
CA LYS A 31 -15.47 0.30 -3.69
C LYS A 31 -14.31 1.02 -2.99
N LYS A 32 -14.62 2.01 -2.14
CA LYS A 32 -13.62 2.76 -1.35
C LYS A 32 -12.85 1.86 -0.39
N THR A 33 -13.56 0.99 0.33
CA THR A 33 -12.97 0.03 1.28
C THR A 33 -12.10 -0.99 0.57
N GLN A 34 -12.53 -1.45 -0.61
CA GLN A 34 -11.73 -2.36 -1.45
C GLN A 34 -10.43 -1.69 -1.92
N ILE A 35 -10.48 -0.44 -2.37
CA ILE A 35 -9.27 0.32 -2.75
C ILE A 35 -8.33 0.45 -1.56
N ILE A 36 -8.84 0.84 -0.39
CA ILE A 36 -8.02 1.00 0.82
C ILE A 36 -7.33 -0.31 1.22
N ASN A 37 -8.03 -1.45 1.14
CA ASN A 37 -7.46 -2.75 1.48
C ASN A 37 -6.40 -3.23 0.47
N LYS A 38 -6.42 -2.73 -0.77
CA LYS A 38 -5.39 -3.01 -1.79
C LYS A 38 -4.14 -2.15 -1.65
N ILE A 39 -4.15 -1.12 -0.79
CA ILE A 39 -2.99 -0.25 -0.59
C ILE A 39 -1.87 -1.05 0.09
N THR A 40 -0.75 -1.18 -0.60
CA THR A 40 0.49 -1.71 -0.02
C THR A 40 1.33 -0.56 0.55
N VAL A 41 1.84 -0.74 1.76
CA VAL A 41 2.66 0.28 2.43
C VAL A 41 4.12 0.03 2.09
N THR A 42 4.69 0.87 1.22
CA THR A 42 6.09 0.83 0.79
C THR A 42 6.92 1.93 1.47
N ASP A 43 8.24 1.83 1.38
CA ASP A 43 9.18 2.92 1.73
C ASP A 43 9.11 3.43 3.18
N THR A 44 8.67 2.57 4.10
CA THR A 44 8.56 2.87 5.53
C THR A 44 9.25 1.80 6.37
N CYS A 45 9.77 2.19 7.54
CA CYS A 45 10.31 1.23 8.50
C CYS A 45 9.21 0.31 9.07
N ASP A 46 9.58 -0.87 9.57
CA ASP A 46 8.65 -1.90 10.04
C ASP A 46 7.66 -1.38 11.09
N ARG A 47 8.13 -0.52 11.99
CA ARG A 47 7.30 0.16 12.99
C ARG A 47 6.22 1.03 12.33
N CYS A 48 6.59 1.84 11.34
CA CYS A 48 5.65 2.71 10.66
C CYS A 48 4.69 1.93 9.76
N LYS A 49 5.19 0.87 9.11
CA LYS A 49 4.42 -0.06 8.31
C LYS A 49 3.29 -0.68 9.13
N ALA A 50 3.61 -1.25 10.29
CA ALA A 50 2.61 -1.82 11.20
C ALA A 50 1.52 -0.81 11.63
N ILE A 51 1.89 0.45 11.87
CA ILE A 51 0.93 1.50 12.23
C ILE A 51 -0.02 1.81 11.06
N ILE A 52 0.49 1.89 9.83
CA ILE A 52 -0.32 2.21 8.65
C ILE A 52 -1.21 1.02 8.29
N GLU A 53 -0.67 -0.20 8.30
CA GLU A 53 -1.42 -1.44 8.06
C GLU A 53 -2.55 -1.62 9.09
N TRP A 54 -2.29 -1.32 10.36
CA TRP A 54 -3.32 -1.31 11.38
C TRP A 54 -4.44 -0.30 11.05
N LYS A 55 -4.09 0.90 10.59
CA LYS A 55 -5.09 1.89 10.16
C LYS A 55 -5.93 1.38 8.99
N ILE A 56 -5.33 0.68 8.01
CA ILE A 56 -6.03 0.04 6.89
C ILE A 56 -6.97 -1.04 7.43
N LYS A 57 -6.44 -1.98 8.23
CA LYS A 57 -7.19 -3.12 8.79
C LYS A 57 -8.41 -2.71 9.59
N TYR A 58 -8.33 -1.62 10.35
CA TYR A 58 -9.39 -1.16 11.25
C TYR A 58 -10.19 0.04 10.73
N LYS A 59 -10.21 0.31 9.42
CA LYS A 59 -10.95 1.43 8.79
C LYS A 59 -10.59 2.83 9.33
N LYS A 60 -9.40 2.99 9.92
CA LYS A 60 -8.89 4.27 10.45
C LYS A 60 -8.00 5.01 9.44
N TYR A 61 -7.84 4.46 8.25
CA TYR A 61 -7.03 5.03 7.18
C TYR A 61 -7.76 6.18 6.48
N LYS A 62 -7.11 7.35 6.38
CA LYS A 62 -7.62 8.53 5.69
C LYS A 62 -6.80 8.77 4.43
N GLN A 63 -7.44 8.70 3.28
CA GLN A 63 -6.84 9.06 2.00
C GLN A 63 -6.60 10.58 1.92
N LEU A 64 -5.51 10.98 1.25
CA LEU A 64 -5.28 12.38 0.92
C LEU A 64 -6.22 12.81 -0.22
N LYS A 65 -6.81 14.01 -0.10
CA LYS A 65 -7.54 14.64 -1.21
C LYS A 65 -6.58 15.27 -2.21
N ASN A 66 -5.55 15.95 -1.69
CA ASN A 66 -4.53 16.66 -2.47
C ASN A 66 -3.14 16.21 -2.01
N ALA A 67 -2.15 16.33 -2.89
CA ALA A 67 -0.76 16.04 -2.55
C ALA A 67 -0.25 16.97 -1.43
N LYS A 68 0.55 16.40 -0.52
CA LYS A 68 1.18 17.14 0.59
C LYS A 68 2.58 17.63 0.22
N THR A 69 3.04 18.65 0.93
CA THR A 69 4.43 19.13 0.85
C THR A 69 5.39 18.13 1.48
N CYS A 70 6.49 17.86 0.78
CA CYS A 70 7.58 17.04 1.28
C CYS A 70 8.45 17.84 2.27
N ILE A 71 8.84 17.25 3.40
CA ILE A 71 9.72 17.91 4.38
C ILE A 71 11.14 18.12 3.83
N LYS A 72 11.59 17.30 2.86
CA LYS A 72 12.97 17.31 2.36
C LYS A 72 13.19 18.22 1.15
N CYS A 73 12.28 18.19 0.17
CA CYS A 73 12.38 19.03 -1.03
C CYS A 73 11.39 20.19 -1.06
N SER A 74 10.54 20.34 -0.04
CA SER A 74 9.50 21.39 0.08
C SER A 74 8.44 21.43 -1.04
N ASN A 75 8.54 20.54 -2.04
CA ASN A 75 7.60 20.45 -3.15
C ASN A 75 6.33 19.66 -2.77
N LYS A 76 5.18 19.99 -3.37
CA LYS A 76 3.89 19.28 -3.19
C LYS A 76 3.84 17.94 -3.94
N THR A 77 4.71 17.01 -3.58
CA THR A 77 4.94 15.74 -4.30
C THR A 77 4.50 14.50 -3.53
N VAL A 78 4.07 14.65 -2.27
CA VAL A 78 3.67 13.51 -1.44
C VAL A 78 2.23 13.08 -1.77
N LYS A 79 2.10 11.97 -2.51
CA LYS A 79 0.80 11.41 -2.94
C LYS A 79 0.21 10.40 -1.95
N GLN A 80 1.07 9.70 -1.20
CA GLN A 80 0.66 8.65 -0.26
C GLN A 80 0.22 9.23 1.08
N SER A 81 -0.83 8.67 1.69
CA SER A 81 -1.27 9.12 3.02
C SER A 81 -0.28 8.74 4.10
N TYR A 82 -0.21 9.58 5.14
CA TYR A 82 0.68 9.42 6.30
C TYR A 82 2.18 9.49 5.98
N HIS A 83 2.56 9.71 4.73
CA HIS A 83 3.92 10.01 4.34
C HIS A 83 4.17 11.51 4.52
N THR A 84 5.38 11.86 4.92
CA THR A 84 5.88 13.23 5.12
C THR A 84 7.01 13.56 4.16
N ILE A 85 7.63 12.53 3.57
CA ILE A 85 8.71 12.63 2.59
C ILE A 85 8.22 11.98 1.28
N CYS A 86 8.55 12.59 0.15
CA CYS A 86 8.19 12.05 -1.16
C CYS A 86 9.11 10.90 -1.58
N GLY A 87 8.64 10.03 -2.49
CA GLY A 87 9.38 8.84 -2.92
C GLY A 87 10.79 9.13 -3.44
N VAL A 88 10.96 10.22 -4.19
CA VAL A 88 12.29 10.65 -4.71
C VAL A 88 13.26 10.93 -3.57
N CYS A 89 12.83 11.69 -2.55
CA CYS A 89 13.67 11.97 -1.40
C CYS A 89 13.95 10.73 -0.56
N VAL A 90 13.01 9.79 -0.49
CA VAL A 90 13.22 8.51 0.22
C VAL A 90 14.28 7.67 -0.48
N GLN A 91 14.23 7.55 -1.81
CA GLN A 91 15.21 6.80 -2.59
C GLN A 91 16.62 7.42 -2.48
N ASN A 92 16.72 8.75 -2.56
CA ASN A 92 18.00 9.45 -2.51
C ASN A 92 18.64 9.43 -1.12
N LEU A 93 17.84 9.64 -0.06
CA LEU A 93 18.34 9.77 1.31
C LEU A 93 18.29 8.45 2.10
N LYS A 94 17.60 7.43 1.59
CA LYS A 94 17.35 6.15 2.27
C LYS A 94 16.82 6.36 3.69
N VAL A 95 15.73 7.13 3.82
CA VAL A 95 15.05 7.45 5.10
C VAL A 95 13.55 7.17 5.05
N CYS A 96 12.97 6.66 6.14
CA CYS A 96 11.57 6.25 6.17
C CYS A 96 10.62 7.38 5.75
N ALA A 97 9.69 7.10 4.82
CA ALA A 97 8.77 8.08 4.24
C ALA A 97 7.85 8.77 5.26
N LYS A 98 7.68 8.18 6.45
CA LYS A 98 6.79 8.70 7.52
C LYS A 98 7.55 9.38 8.65
N CYS A 99 8.51 8.70 9.27
CA CYS A 99 9.24 9.23 10.44
C CYS A 99 10.60 9.85 10.09
N GLY A 100 11.12 9.65 8.89
CA GLY A 100 12.41 10.22 8.46
C GLY A 100 13.63 9.60 9.14
N THR A 101 13.49 8.53 9.92
CA THR A 101 14.63 7.81 10.50
C THR A 101 15.32 6.94 9.44
N LYS A 102 16.62 6.70 9.64
CA LYS A 102 17.47 5.86 8.76
C LYS A 102 17.30 4.36 9.00
N ASP A 103 16.37 3.96 9.88
CA ASP A 103 16.07 2.56 10.21
C ASP A 103 15.29 1.87 9.08
N PHE A 104 15.81 1.97 7.86
CA PHE A 104 15.47 1.08 6.77
C PHE A 104 16.19 -0.24 7.04
N SER A 105 15.55 -1.11 7.80
CA SER A 105 15.94 -2.52 7.92
C SER A 105 16.04 -3.07 6.50
N ASN A 106 17.26 -3.26 6.00
CA ASN A 106 17.54 -3.82 4.70
C ASN A 106 16.96 -5.25 4.62
N ASN A 107 15.75 -5.39 4.10
CA ASN A 107 15.21 -6.66 3.64
C ASN A 107 14.59 -6.45 2.25
N SER A 108 15.41 -6.00 1.31
CA SER A 108 15.19 -6.27 -0.10
C SER A 108 16.53 -6.60 -0.71
N ALA A 109 16.75 -7.90 -0.93
CA ALA A 109 17.78 -8.37 -1.83
C ALA A 109 17.67 -7.59 -3.17
N PRO A 110 18.78 -7.25 -3.83
CA PRO A 110 18.73 -6.59 -5.12
C PRO A 110 18.07 -7.53 -6.14
N LEU A 111 16.85 -7.22 -6.56
CA LEU A 111 16.30 -7.76 -7.79
C LEU A 111 17.08 -7.12 -8.93
N LEU A 112 17.86 -7.96 -9.60
CA LEU A 112 18.58 -7.63 -10.81
C LEU A 112 17.62 -7.00 -11.83
N LYS A 113 18.09 -5.89 -12.38
CA LYS A 113 17.46 -5.13 -13.45
C LYS A 113 17.83 -5.82 -14.77
N GLY A 114 16.87 -6.43 -15.43
CA GLY A 114 16.97 -6.85 -16.83
C GLY A 114 16.16 -5.88 -17.69
N GLU A 115 16.85 -5.02 -18.42
CA GLU A 115 16.35 -4.13 -19.48
C GLU A 115 16.42 -5.01 -20.75
N GLY A 116 15.37 -5.30 -21.51
CA GLY A 116 14.59 -4.40 -22.36
C GLY A 116 14.92 -4.72 -23.82
N GLU A 117 13.96 -5.21 -24.62
CA GLU A 117 14.02 -5.16 -26.08
C GLU A 117 12.60 -5.04 -26.66
N GLN A 118 12.38 -3.93 -27.36
CA GLN A 118 11.22 -3.64 -28.19
C GLN A 118 11.52 -4.09 -29.61
N SER A 119 10.54 -4.68 -30.29
CA SER A 119 10.45 -4.60 -31.75
C SER A 119 8.98 -4.59 -32.18
N ASN A 120 8.52 -3.44 -32.65
CA ASN A 120 7.37 -3.30 -33.55
C ASN A 120 7.90 -3.46 -35.00
N GLN A 121 7.22 -4.22 -35.85
CA GLN A 121 6.74 -3.83 -37.20
C GLN A 121 6.25 -5.04 -38.02
N ASP A 122 4.96 -4.99 -38.34
CA ASP A 122 4.24 -5.24 -39.62
C ASP A 122 4.75 -6.26 -40.67
N SER A 123 3.81 -7.10 -41.13
CA SER A 123 3.54 -7.60 -42.51
C SER A 123 2.58 -8.80 -42.38
N GLU A 124 1.61 -9.09 -43.25
CA GLU A 124 1.10 -8.50 -44.47
C GLU A 124 -0.29 -9.11 -44.71
N LEU A 125 -1.16 -8.32 -45.30
CA LEU A 125 -2.44 -8.69 -45.88
C LEU A 125 -2.19 -9.55 -47.14
N SER A 126 -2.93 -10.64 -47.34
CA SER A 126 -3.23 -11.16 -48.68
C SER A 126 -4.62 -11.81 -48.67
N ASP A 127 -5.58 -11.04 -49.17
CA ASP A 127 -6.74 -11.56 -49.88
C ASP A 127 -6.24 -11.99 -51.27
N GLU A 128 -6.66 -13.19 -51.75
CA GLU A 128 -7.04 -13.48 -53.15
C GLU A 128 -7.83 -14.81 -53.18
N ASP A 129 -9.15 -14.64 -53.32
CA ASP A 129 -10.12 -15.31 -54.20
C ASP A 129 -9.99 -16.80 -54.56
N LEU A 130 -11.08 -17.55 -54.35
CA LEU A 130 -11.64 -18.37 -55.43
C LEU A 130 -13.17 -18.54 -55.30
N ASP A 131 -13.85 -18.00 -56.31
CA ASP A 131 -15.24 -18.19 -56.70
C ASP A 131 -15.58 -19.68 -56.89
N SER A 132 -16.77 -20.08 -56.43
CA SER A 132 -17.56 -21.13 -57.07
C SER A 132 -19.02 -20.99 -56.63
N SER A 133 -19.74 -20.24 -57.45
CA SER A 133 -21.14 -20.53 -57.78
C SER A 133 -21.37 -22.03 -58.04
N ASP A 134 -22.35 -22.64 -57.36
CA ASP A 134 -23.26 -23.55 -58.06
C ASP A 134 -24.64 -23.62 -57.37
N SER A 135 -25.63 -23.73 -58.22
CA SER A 135 -27.06 -23.77 -57.95
C SER A 135 -27.50 -25.16 -57.52
N SER A 136 -28.52 -25.26 -56.66
CA SER A 136 -29.61 -26.25 -56.73
C SER A 136 -30.65 -25.97 -55.65
#